data_AF-A0A539E262-F1
#
_entry.id   AF-A0A539E262-F1
#
_cell.length_a   1.000
_cell.length_b   1.000
_cell.length_c   1.000
_cell.angle_alpha   90.00
_cell.angle_beta   90.00
_cell.angle_gamma   90.00
#
_symmetry.space_group_name_H-M   'P 1'
#
loop_
_entity.id
_entity.type
_entity.pdbx_description
1 polymer ?
#
loop_
_entity_poly.entity_id
_entity_poly.type
_entity_poly.pdbx_seq_one_letter_code
_entity_poly.pdbx_strand_id
1 'polypeptide(L)'
;FQDPRFSPIAETEIDCLEISISVLTPLQKIEATTEEELLQQLQVGHDGLVLEEGHYRATFLPKVWQSLPDKGDFVRQLKHKAGLPNDYWSDKMRCYRYSVIEIAEQDTPP
;
A
#
# COMPACT_ATOMS: atom_id res chain seq x y z
N PHE A 1 8.71 -20.69 7.61
CA PHE A 1 8.91 -20.31 9.01
C PHE A 1 10.31 -19.74 9.18
N GLN A 2 10.47 -18.43 9.01
CA GLN A 2 11.72 -17.70 9.27
C GLN A 2 11.40 -16.20 9.37
N ASP A 3 10.88 -15.76 10.51
CA ASP A 3 11.01 -14.36 10.94
C ASP A 3 11.67 -14.38 12.33
N PRO A 4 12.91 -13.88 12.46
CA PRO A 4 13.71 -13.95 13.69
C PRO A 4 13.28 -12.98 14.80
N ARG A 5 12.15 -12.27 14.62
CA ARG A 5 11.68 -11.25 15.57
C ARG A 5 10.71 -11.77 16.62
N PHE A 6 10.26 -13.02 16.51
CA PHE A 6 9.27 -13.58 17.43
C PHE A 6 9.83 -14.81 18.14
N SER A 7 9.68 -14.83 19.47
CA SER A 7 9.87 -16.03 20.27
C SER A 7 8.85 -17.11 19.86
N PRO A 8 9.20 -18.39 19.97
CA PRO A 8 8.30 -19.49 19.61
C PRO A 8 6.99 -19.38 20.41
N ILE A 9 5.87 -19.40 19.69
CA ILE A 9 4.51 -19.37 20.23
C ILE A 9 4.34 -20.57 21.17
N ALA A 10 3.93 -20.33 22.41
CA ALA A 10 3.57 -21.39 23.35
C ALA A 10 2.20 -21.96 22.97
N GLU A 11 2.01 -23.28 23.11
CA GLU A 11 0.79 -24.00 22.72
C GLU A 11 -0.51 -23.45 23.37
N THR A 12 -0.38 -22.60 24.40
CA THR A 12 -1.49 -21.96 25.12
C THR A 12 -1.98 -20.65 24.52
N GLU A 13 -1.37 -20.12 23.44
CA GLU A 13 -1.75 -18.85 22.80
C GLU A 13 -2.51 -19.02 21.47
N ILE A 14 -2.81 -20.26 21.06
CA ILE A 14 -3.40 -20.57 19.75
C ILE A 14 -4.88 -20.16 19.67
N ASP A 15 -5.60 -20.14 20.79
CA ASP A 15 -7.05 -19.86 20.84
C ASP A 15 -7.42 -18.37 20.62
N CYS A 16 -6.43 -17.47 20.50
CA CYS A 16 -6.63 -16.03 20.29
C CYS A 16 -5.84 -15.47 19.10
N LEU A 17 -5.48 -16.31 18.12
CA LEU A 17 -4.75 -15.86 16.92
C LEU A 17 -5.73 -15.40 15.83
N GLU A 18 -5.87 -14.10 15.66
CA GLU A 18 -6.62 -13.53 14.53
C GLU A 18 -5.73 -13.56 13.28
N ILE A 19 -5.89 -14.60 12.46
CA ILE A 19 -5.15 -14.74 11.20
C ILE A 19 -5.80 -13.81 10.17
N SER A 20 -5.12 -12.72 9.82
CA SER A 20 -5.50 -11.85 8.70
C SER A 20 -4.67 -12.20 7.47
N ILE A 21 -5.33 -12.66 6.40
CA ILE A 21 -4.69 -12.91 5.10
C ILE A 21 -5.00 -11.71 4.19
N SER A 22 -4.00 -10.87 3.94
CA SER A 22 -4.12 -9.77 2.97
C SER A 22 -3.79 -10.29 1.56
N VAL A 23 -4.80 -10.43 0.69
CA VAL A 23 -4.62 -10.74 -0.73
C VAL A 23 -4.41 -9.43 -1.49
N LEU A 24 -3.23 -9.26 -2.08
CA LEU A 24 -2.94 -8.12 -2.96
C LEU A 24 -3.49 -8.40 -4.36
N THR A 25 -4.31 -7.49 -4.89
CA THR A 25 -4.71 -7.54 -6.30
C THR A 25 -3.51 -7.29 -7.23
N PRO A 26 -3.56 -7.76 -8.50
CA PRO A 26 -2.51 -7.46 -9.47
C PRO A 26 -2.32 -5.94 -9.63
N LEU A 27 -1.06 -5.50 -9.67
CA LEU A 27 -0.72 -4.10 -9.89
C LEU A 27 -1.30 -3.60 -11.21
N GLN A 28 -2.19 -2.60 -11.15
CA GLN A 28 -2.75 -1.92 -12.31
C GLN A 28 -1.96 -0.64 -12.59
N LYS A 29 -1.42 -0.51 -13.80
CA LYS A 29 -0.74 0.73 -14.20
C LYS A 29 -1.75 1.88 -14.29
N ILE A 30 -1.35 3.03 -13.74
CA ILE A 30 -2.09 4.30 -13.90
C ILE A 30 -1.40 5.06 -15.04
N GLU A 31 -2.14 5.27 -16.14
CA GLU A 31 -1.68 6.13 -17.23
C GLU A 31 -1.94 7.59 -16.82
N ALA A 32 -0.93 8.22 -16.24
CA ALA A 32 -0.94 9.63 -15.87
C ALA A 32 0.31 10.29 -16.48
N THR A 33 0.09 11.36 -17.23
CA THR A 33 1.16 12.18 -17.82
C THR A 33 1.56 13.32 -16.90
N THR A 34 0.67 13.72 -15.98
CA THR A 34 0.94 14.72 -14.94
C THR A 34 0.58 14.20 -13.55
N GLU A 35 1.16 14.82 -12.53
CA GLU A 35 0.80 14.52 -11.14
C GLU A 35 -0.68 14.78 -10.86
N GLU A 36 -1.25 15.83 -11.45
CA GLU A 36 -2.67 16.15 -11.31
C GLU A 36 -3.57 15.05 -11.86
N GLU A 37 -3.23 14.45 -13.01
CA GLU A 37 -3.95 13.30 -13.56
C GLU A 37 -3.86 12.07 -12.64
N LEU A 38 -2.69 11.84 -12.02
CA LEU A 38 -2.53 10.78 -11.02
C LEU A 38 -3.47 11.01 -9.83
N LEU A 39 -3.49 12.24 -9.28
CA LEU A 39 -4.34 12.60 -8.16
C LEU A 39 -5.84 12.47 -8.50
N GLN A 40 -6.25 12.76 -9.73
CA GLN A 40 -7.63 12.58 -10.17
C GLN A 40 -8.04 11.10 -10.24
N GLN A 41 -7.13 10.22 -10.65
CA GLN A 41 -7.41 8.78 -10.81
C GLN A 41 -7.35 7.97 -9.50
N LEU A 42 -6.66 8.47 -8.47
CA LEU A 42 -6.54 7.81 -7.16
C LEU A 42 -7.84 7.84 -6.36
N GLN A 43 -8.17 6.73 -5.70
CA GLN A 43 -9.31 6.60 -4.79
C GLN A 43 -8.83 6.52 -3.32
N VAL A 44 -9.19 7.55 -2.54
CA VAL A 44 -8.87 7.65 -1.11
C VAL A 44 -9.52 6.49 -0.35
N GLY A 45 -8.75 5.85 0.52
CA GLY A 45 -9.21 4.74 1.36
C GLY A 45 -9.26 3.39 0.65
N HIS A 46 -9.09 3.34 -0.67
CA HIS A 46 -9.18 2.10 -1.45
C HIS A 46 -7.86 1.74 -2.15
N ASP A 47 -7.23 2.71 -2.80
CA ASP A 47 -6.06 2.46 -3.65
C ASP A 47 -4.76 2.44 -2.85
N GLY A 48 -4.03 1.34 -2.89
CA GLY A 48 -2.59 1.33 -2.63
C GLY A 48 -1.88 1.89 -3.85
N LEU A 49 -0.77 2.60 -3.64
CA LEU A 49 0.02 3.20 -4.71
C LEU A 49 1.46 2.69 -4.64
N VAL A 50 2.01 2.39 -5.81
CA VAL A 50 3.44 2.13 -6.02
C VAL A 50 3.96 3.19 -6.98
N LEU A 51 5.04 3.85 -6.59
CA LEU A 51 5.83 4.70 -7.47
C LEU A 51 7.15 3.99 -7.78
N GLU A 52 7.52 3.94 -9.05
CA GLU A 52 8.77 3.39 -9.53
C GLU A 52 9.39 4.28 -10.60
N GLU A 53 10.64 4.64 -10.43
CA GLU A 53 11.46 5.28 -11.46
C GLU A 53 12.94 4.91 -11.29
N GLY A 54 13.45 4.08 -12.19
CA GLY A 54 14.84 3.61 -12.14
C GLY A 54 15.13 2.84 -10.84
N HIS A 55 15.98 3.40 -9.98
CA HIS A 55 16.33 2.82 -8.67
C HIS A 55 15.40 3.29 -7.54
N TYR A 56 14.56 4.29 -7.79
CA TYR A 56 13.63 4.83 -6.80
C TYR A 56 12.34 4.03 -6.84
N ARG A 57 11.98 3.43 -5.71
CA ARG A 57 10.74 2.67 -5.58
C ARG A 57 10.17 2.79 -4.18
N ALA A 58 8.89 3.12 -4.08
CA ALA A 58 8.16 3.08 -2.83
C ALA A 58 6.71 2.64 -3.04
N THR A 59 6.10 2.17 -1.95
CA THR A 59 4.67 1.86 -1.93
C THR A 59 4.01 2.33 -0.65
N PHE A 60 2.75 2.76 -0.79
CA PHE A 60 1.81 2.92 0.31
C PHE A 60 0.62 1.97 0.14
N LEU A 61 0.22 1.38 1.26
CA LEU A 61 -0.96 0.55 1.37
C LEU A 61 -2.20 1.43 1.50
N PRO A 62 -3.40 0.92 1.12
CA PRO A 62 -4.66 1.66 1.28
C PRO A 62 -4.88 2.17 2.72
N LYS A 63 -4.43 1.42 3.73
CA LYS A 63 -4.56 1.83 5.14
C LYS A 63 -3.88 3.16 5.47
N VAL A 64 -2.86 3.57 4.70
CA VAL A 64 -2.15 4.85 4.92
C VAL A 64 -3.07 6.04 4.68
N TRP A 65 -4.13 5.90 3.87
CA TRP A 65 -5.14 6.94 3.68
C TRP A 65 -5.81 7.38 4.99
N GLN A 66 -5.86 6.52 6.03
CA GLN A 66 -6.41 6.90 7.34
C GLN A 66 -5.57 7.99 8.03
N SER A 67 -4.26 8.01 7.79
CA SER A 67 -3.36 9.04 8.32
C SER A 67 -3.13 10.18 7.32
N LEU A 68 -3.26 9.92 6.03
CA LEU A 68 -3.05 10.88 4.94
C LEU A 68 -4.26 10.89 3.99
N PRO A 69 -5.39 11.51 4.39
CA PRO A 69 -6.60 11.53 3.56
C PRO A 69 -6.48 12.48 2.35
N ASP A 70 -5.55 13.43 2.38
CA ASP A 70 -5.25 14.30 1.25
C ASP A 70 -4.38 13.58 0.21
N LYS A 71 -4.82 13.56 -1.04
CA LYS A 71 -4.12 12.86 -2.13
C LYS A 71 -2.75 13.47 -2.43
N GLY A 72 -2.63 14.79 -2.36
CA GLY A 72 -1.37 15.51 -2.62
C GLY A 72 -0.33 15.15 -1.56
N ASP A 73 -0.71 15.21 -0.28
CA ASP A 73 0.16 14.82 0.83
C ASP A 73 0.55 13.34 0.77
N PHE A 74 -0.39 12.47 0.40
CA PHE A 74 -0.14 11.04 0.21
C PHE A 74 0.94 10.79 -0.85
N VAL A 75 0.80 11.38 -2.05
CA VAL A 75 1.78 11.24 -3.14
C VAL A 75 3.11 11.88 -2.76
N ARG A 76 3.10 13.06 -2.14
CA ARG A 76 4.30 13.76 -1.68
C ARG A 76 5.10 12.92 -0.69
N GLN A 77 4.44 12.37 0.33
CA GLN A 77 5.12 11.50 1.31
C GLN A 77 5.61 10.20 0.67
N LEU A 78 4.90 9.68 -0.32
CA LEU A 78 5.33 8.50 -1.05
C LEU A 78 6.61 8.77 -1.86
N LYS A 79 6.70 9.93 -2.54
CA LYS A 79 7.91 10.37 -3.23
C LYS A 79 9.07 10.54 -2.26
N HIS A 80 8.85 11.21 -1.13
CA HIS A 80 9.86 11.36 -0.08
C HIS A 80 10.36 10.00 0.41
N LYS A 81 9.45 9.03 0.61
CA LYS A 81 9.80 7.64 0.96
C LYS A 81 10.57 6.92 -0.15
N ALA A 82 10.30 7.22 -1.41
CA ALA A 82 11.05 6.70 -2.56
C ALA A 82 12.45 7.33 -2.68
N GLY A 83 12.74 8.42 -1.94
CA GLY A 83 13.97 9.20 -2.09
C GLY A 83 13.92 10.24 -3.22
N LEU A 84 12.71 10.57 -3.68
CA LEU A 84 12.46 11.58 -4.71
C LEU A 84 12.07 12.92 -4.07
N PRO A 85 12.42 14.06 -4.70
CA PRO A 85 11.93 15.37 -4.26
C PRO A 85 10.39 15.46 -4.34
N ASN A 86 9.80 16.24 -3.44
CA ASN A 86 8.34 16.38 -3.33
C ASN A 86 7.69 16.89 -4.64
N ASP A 87 8.31 17.87 -5.28
CA ASP A 87 7.82 18.50 -6.51
C ASP A 87 8.34 17.81 -7.78
N TYR A 88 8.96 16.63 -7.64
CA TYR A 88 9.51 15.90 -8.76
C TYR A 88 8.43 15.13 -9.51
N TRP A 89 8.36 15.32 -10.82
CA TRP A 89 7.57 14.53 -11.75
C TRP A 89 8.35 14.32 -13.05
N SER A 90 8.14 13.18 -13.70
CA SER A 90 8.85 12.79 -14.92
C SER A 90 8.03 11.77 -15.70
N ASP A 91 8.09 11.83 -17.04
CA ASP A 91 7.40 10.89 -17.93
C ASP A 91 7.91 9.45 -17.80
N LYS A 92 9.05 9.26 -17.12
CA LYS A 92 9.62 7.93 -16.83
C LYS A 92 9.08 7.34 -15.53
N MET A 93 8.40 8.14 -14.70
CA MET A 93 7.79 7.69 -13.47
C MET A 93 6.61 6.76 -13.79
N ARG A 94 6.65 5.57 -13.21
CA ARG A 94 5.58 4.57 -13.36
C ARG A 94 4.79 4.51 -12.08
N CYS A 95 3.49 4.77 -12.21
CA CYS A 95 2.55 4.69 -11.12
C CYS A 95 1.71 3.42 -11.27
N TYR A 96 1.58 2.65 -10.21
CA TYR A 96 0.71 1.48 -10.18
C TYR A 96 -0.21 1.55 -8.96
N ARG A 97 -1.48 1.25 -9.15
CA ARG A 97 -2.42 1.04 -8.04
C ARG A 97 -2.68 -0.43 -7.79
N TYR A 98 -3.01 -0.75 -6.56
CA TYR A 98 -3.53 -2.06 -6.16
C TYR A 98 -4.46 -1.91 -4.97
N SER A 99 -5.48 -2.74 -4.90
CA SER A 99 -6.33 -2.85 -3.72
C SER A 99 -5.86 -4.03 -2.87
N VAL A 100 -6.02 -3.89 -1.55
CA VAL A 100 -5.77 -4.96 -0.60
C VAL A 100 -7.13 -5.51 -0.16
N ILE A 101 -7.33 -6.80 -0.34
CA ILE A 101 -8.48 -7.51 0.22
C ILE A 101 -7.98 -8.21 1.47
N GLU A 102 -8.35 -7.69 2.63
CA GLU A 102 -8.10 -8.37 3.90
C GLU A 102 -9.22 -9.40 4.10
N ILE A 103 -8.85 -10.67 4.05
CA ILE A 103 -9.73 -11.77 4.45
C ILE A 103 -9.34 -12.10 5.89
N ALA A 104 -10.17 -11.66 6.83
CA ALA A 104 -10.15 -12.16 8.19
C ALA A 104 -11.12 -13.36 8.24
N GLU A 105 -10.68 -14.47 8.82
CA GLU A 105 -11.54 -15.63 9.06
C GLU A 105 -12.63 -15.21 10.06
N GLN A 106 -13.84 -14.95 9.56
CA GLN A 106 -15.01 -14.80 10.43
C GLN A 106 -15.54 -16.19 10.74
N ASP A 107 -15.52 -16.51 12.03
CA ASP A 107 -16.27 -17.60 12.65
C ASP A 107 -17.64 -17.75 11.98
N THR A 108 -17.87 -18.91 11.36
CA THR A 108 -19.18 -19.24 10.81
C THR A 108 -20.10 -19.52 11.99
N PRO A 109 -21.21 -18.78 12.22
CA PRO A 109 -22.12 -19.13 13.29
C PRO A 109 -22.88 -20.43 12.95
N PRO A 110 -23.29 -21.20 13.97
CA PRO A 110 -23.77 -22.58 13.86
C PRO A 110 -25.10 -22.75 13.10
#